data_AF-A0A6B3CL43-F1
#
_entry.id   AF-A0A6B3CL43-F1
#
_cell.length_a   1.000
_cell.length_b   1.000
_cell.length_c   1.000
_cell.angle_alpha   90.00
_cell.angle_beta   90.00
_cell.angle_gamma   90.00
#
_symmetry.space_group_name_H-M   'P 1'
#
loop_
_entity.id
_entity.type
_entity.pdbx_description
1 polymer ?
#
loop_
_entity_poly.entity_id
_entity_poly.type
_entity_poly.pdbx_seq_one_letter_code
_entity_poly.pdbx_strand_id
1 'polypeptide(L)'
;MSAKHARELIPETRPSLVGREKSVPTTAYAVPLGRLRSGGLPTSIWGTPENNYLLLAPSRQGKSIILNSMIYRWDGAVVHTSSKVKDHLATKSMREQLGPVWVWDPLGLSNGRNTFRWDPIRGCEVRDVAIQRAAYLL
;
A
#
# COMPACT_ATOMS: atom_id res chain seq x y z
N MET A 1 -7.48 1.28 16.85
CA MET A 1 -6.65 1.83 17.95
C MET A 1 -6.56 3.36 17.89
N SER A 2 -6.11 4.00 18.98
CA SER A 2 -5.91 5.45 19.05
C SER A 2 -4.59 5.88 18.39
N ALA A 3 -4.45 7.16 18.04
CA ALA A 3 -3.21 7.69 17.46
C ALA A 3 -2.03 7.62 18.46
N LYS A 4 -2.31 7.75 19.77
CA LYS A 4 -1.29 7.61 20.81
C LYS A 4 -0.71 6.20 20.80
N HIS A 5 -1.58 5.19 20.78
CA HIS A 5 -1.13 3.80 20.75
C HIS A 5 -0.36 3.47 19.46
N ALA A 6 -0.77 4.04 18.31
CA ALA A 6 -0.02 3.85 17.06
C ALA A 6 1.38 4.44 17.11
N ARG A 7 1.59 5.51 17.90
CA ARG A 7 2.91 6.10 18.10
C ARG A 7 3.82 5.21 18.94
N GLU A 8 3.26 4.51 19.93
CA GLU A 8 4.01 3.60 20.80
C GLU A 8 4.58 2.40 20.01
N LEU A 9 3.92 1.99 18.93
CA LEU A 9 4.35 0.90 18.04
C LEU A 9 5.40 1.30 16.99
N ILE A 10 5.82 2.56 16.93
CA ILE A 10 6.77 3.04 15.90
C ILE A 10 8.12 2.30 15.92
N PRO A 11 8.73 1.98 17.08
CA PRO A 11 10.01 1.28 17.09
C PRO A 11 9.99 -0.08 16.36
N GLU A 12 8.84 -0.75 16.34
CA GLU A 12 8.64 -2.04 15.65
C GLU A 12 8.20 -1.84 14.20
N THR A 13 7.14 -1.05 14.01
CA THR A 13 6.45 -0.91 12.71
C THR A 13 7.14 0.04 11.73
N ARG A 14 7.81 1.08 12.23
CA ARG A 14 8.48 2.14 11.45
C ARG A 14 9.75 2.62 12.15
N PRO A 15 10.80 1.77 12.30
CA PRO A 15 12.03 2.13 13.02
C PRO A 15 12.69 3.41 12.51
N SER A 16 12.55 3.72 11.21
CA SER A 16 13.07 4.93 10.58
C SER A 16 12.46 6.25 11.09
N LEU A 17 11.38 6.18 11.87
CA LEU A 17 10.66 7.34 12.41
C LEU A 17 10.92 7.57 13.91
N VAL A 18 11.72 6.71 14.56
CA VAL A 18 12.09 6.88 15.98
C VAL A 18 12.80 8.22 16.18
N GLY A 19 12.36 8.99 17.17
CA GLY A 19 12.81 10.35 17.47
C GLY A 19 12.18 11.45 16.59
N ARG A 20 11.38 11.09 15.58
CA ARG A 20 10.71 12.02 14.65
C ARG A 20 9.18 11.91 14.68
N GLU A 21 8.62 11.18 15.64
CA GLU A 21 7.23 10.76 15.69
C GLU A 21 6.24 11.93 15.76
N LYS A 22 6.67 13.04 16.37
CA LYS A 22 5.88 14.28 16.50
C LYS A 22 5.97 15.19 15.27
N SER A 23 6.98 14.99 14.42
CA SER A 23 7.23 15.81 13.23
C SER A 23 6.55 15.31 11.96
N VAL A 24 5.96 14.10 12.02
CA VAL A 24 5.31 13.45 10.89
C VAL A 24 3.81 13.26 11.16
N PRO A 25 2.95 13.29 10.12
CA PRO A 25 1.54 12.99 10.30
C PRO A 25 1.33 11.55 10.75
N THR A 26 0.23 11.28 11.46
CA THR A 26 -0.12 9.91 11.91
C THR A 26 -0.16 8.90 10.77
N THR A 27 -0.48 9.34 9.56
CA THR A 27 -0.51 8.49 8.36
C THR A 27 0.86 7.98 7.91
N ALA A 28 1.96 8.54 8.41
CA ALA A 28 3.31 8.06 8.14
C ALA A 28 3.65 6.73 8.86
N TYR A 29 2.88 6.39 9.90
CA TYR A 29 3.08 5.18 10.71
C TYR A 29 1.80 4.42 11.06
N ALA A 30 0.62 4.89 10.63
CA ALA A 30 -0.64 4.23 10.91
C ALA A 30 -1.60 4.28 9.72
N VAL A 31 -2.42 3.24 9.59
CA VAL A 31 -3.44 3.13 8.54
C VAL A 31 -4.75 3.78 9.03
N PRO A 32 -5.32 4.77 8.30
CA PRO A 32 -6.59 5.37 8.68
C PRO A 32 -7.75 4.39 8.42
N LEU A 33 -8.48 4.01 9.45
CA LEU A 33 -9.63 3.08 9.33
C LEU A 33 -10.98 3.79 9.37
N GLY A 34 -11.05 4.99 9.95
CA GLY A 34 -12.27 5.78 9.98
C GLY A 34 -12.36 6.67 11.21
N ARG A 35 -13.59 7.05 11.58
CA ARG A 35 -13.88 7.81 12.79
C ARG A 35 -15.02 7.15 13.56
N LEU A 36 -14.82 6.92 14.84
CA LEU A 36 -15.89 6.58 15.76
C LEU A 36 -16.77 7.82 15.96
N ARG A 37 -18.05 7.71 15.65
CA ARG A 37 -19.03 8.81 15.83
C ARG A 37 -19.98 8.60 17.00
N SER A 38 -20.00 7.41 17.59
CA SER A 38 -20.81 7.09 18.76
C SER A 38 -20.06 7.42 20.05
N GLY A 39 -20.78 7.93 21.06
CA GLY A 39 -20.25 8.07 22.43
C GLY A 39 -19.44 9.34 22.71
N GLY A 40 -19.59 10.41 21.92
CA GLY A 40 -18.99 11.71 22.21
C GLY A 40 -18.32 12.35 20.99
N LEU A 41 -17.21 13.06 21.22
CA LEU A 41 -16.46 13.73 20.16
C LEU A 41 -15.92 12.72 19.12
N PRO A 42 -16.07 13.00 17.81
CA PRO A 42 -15.59 12.11 16.77
C PRO A 42 -14.10 11.77 16.94
N THR A 43 -13.79 10.49 17.13
CA THR A 43 -12.44 10.02 17.42
C THR A 43 -11.91 9.21 16.24
N SER A 44 -10.71 9.53 15.74
CA SER A 44 -10.12 8.80 14.62
C SER A 44 -9.64 7.42 15.03
N ILE A 45 -10.02 6.41 14.24
CA ILE A 45 -9.62 5.01 14.40
C ILE A 45 -8.48 4.73 13.43
N TRP A 46 -7.40 4.20 13.98
CA TRP A 46 -6.20 3.82 13.26
C TRP A 46 -5.97 2.32 13.33
N GLY A 47 -5.19 1.80 12.40
CA GLY A 47 -4.65 0.45 12.39
C GLY A 47 -3.13 0.45 12.25
N THR A 48 -2.48 -0.65 12.62
CA THR A 48 -1.05 -0.88 12.40
C THR A 48 -0.76 -1.26 10.94
N PRO A 49 0.36 -0.80 10.34
CA PRO A 49 0.76 -1.24 9.00
C PRO A 49 1.12 -2.73 8.90
N GLU A 50 1.32 -3.43 10.02
CA GLU A 50 1.61 -4.87 10.04
C GLU A 50 0.37 -5.75 9.80
N ASN A 51 -0.82 -5.17 9.96
CA ASN A 51 -2.06 -5.89 9.77
C ASN A 51 -2.52 -5.83 8.31
N ASN A 52 -3.24 -6.88 7.90
CA ASN A 52 -3.95 -6.92 6.64
C ASN A 52 -5.36 -6.34 6.79
N TYR A 53 -5.78 -5.52 5.82
CA TYR A 53 -7.10 -4.87 5.83
C TYR A 53 -7.91 -5.25 4.59
N LEU A 54 -9.19 -5.56 4.81
CA LEU A 54 -10.14 -5.86 3.74
C LEU A 54 -11.16 -4.72 3.61
N LEU A 55 -11.20 -4.10 2.43
CA LEU A 55 -12.22 -3.12 2.06
C LEU A 55 -13.26 -3.76 1.12
N LEU A 56 -14.42 -4.06 1.68
CA LEU A 56 -15.61 -4.51 0.95
C LEU A 56 -16.46 -3.30 0.58
N ALA A 57 -16.63 -3.06 -0.72
CA ALA A 57 -17.42 -1.95 -1.22
C ALA A 57 -18.01 -2.32 -2.60
N PRO A 58 -19.32 -2.11 -2.82
CA PRO A 58 -19.93 -2.23 -4.14
C PRO A 58 -19.30 -1.30 -5.17
N SER A 59 -19.64 -1.52 -6.44
CA SER A 59 -19.24 -0.59 -7.50
C SER A 59 -19.73 0.83 -7.19
N ARG A 60 -18.89 1.82 -7.53
CA ARG A 60 -19.17 3.26 -7.33
C ARG A 60 -19.30 3.74 -5.87
N GLN A 61 -18.99 2.91 -4.88
CA GLN A 61 -18.99 3.30 -3.45
C GLN A 61 -17.64 3.83 -2.95
N GLY A 62 -16.84 4.45 -3.83
CA GLY A 62 -15.61 5.12 -3.42
C GLY A 62 -14.41 4.24 -3.05
N LYS A 63 -14.44 2.91 -3.31
CA LYS A 63 -13.31 1.99 -3.03
C LYS A 63 -11.97 2.52 -3.59
N SER A 64 -11.97 2.95 -4.84
CA SER A 64 -10.77 3.50 -5.50
C SER A 64 -10.28 4.78 -4.83
N ILE A 65 -11.18 5.66 -4.36
CA ILE A 65 -10.80 6.89 -3.65
C ILE A 65 -10.10 6.55 -2.33
N ILE A 66 -10.65 5.59 -1.57
CA ILE A 66 -10.07 5.16 -0.30
C ILE A 66 -8.68 4.54 -0.53
N LEU A 67 -8.55 3.60 -1.48
CA LEU A 67 -7.26 2.97 -1.80
C LEU A 67 -6.22 3.98 -2.29
N ASN A 68 -6.57 4.84 -3.25
CA ASN A 68 -5.65 5.85 -3.78
C ASN A 68 -5.24 6.84 -2.67
N SER A 69 -6.15 7.20 -1.75
CA SER A 69 -5.82 8.05 -0.60
C SER A 69 -4.76 7.45 0.32
N MET A 70 -4.72 6.13 0.46
CA MET A 70 -3.68 5.45 1.23
C MET A 70 -2.35 5.48 0.49
N ILE A 71 -2.36 5.25 -0.83
CA ILE A 71 -1.14 5.32 -1.66
C ILE A 71 -0.52 6.73 -1.64
N TYR A 72 -1.34 7.78 -1.68
CA TYR A 72 -0.88 9.16 -1.55
C TYR A 72 -0.25 9.45 -0.19
N ARG A 73 -0.84 8.95 0.90
CA ARG A 73 -0.40 9.33 2.26
C ARG A 73 0.76 8.50 2.78
N TRP A 74 1.11 7.42 2.10
CA TRP A 74 2.16 6.52 2.53
C TRP A 74 3.52 7.00 2.04
N ASP A 75 4.43 7.32 2.96
CA ASP A 75 5.77 7.81 2.56
C ASP A 75 6.72 6.68 2.12
N GLY A 76 6.39 5.42 2.45
CA GLY A 76 7.21 4.26 2.11
C GLY A 76 6.98 3.73 0.69
N ALA A 77 7.69 2.66 0.33
CA ALA A 77 7.46 1.93 -0.92
C ALA A 77 6.03 1.34 -0.97
N VAL A 78 5.47 1.24 -2.17
CA VAL A 78 4.12 0.71 -2.43
C VAL A 78 4.16 -0.26 -3.59
N VAL A 79 3.58 -1.45 -3.41
CA VAL A 79 3.21 -2.36 -4.50
C VAL A 79 1.70 -2.22 -4.71
N HIS A 80 1.29 -1.82 -5.91
CA HIS A 80 -0.12 -1.61 -6.24
C HIS A 80 -0.51 -2.43 -7.46
N THR A 81 -1.33 -3.46 -7.23
CA THR A 81 -1.90 -4.30 -8.28
C THR A 81 -3.31 -3.82 -8.61
N SER A 82 -3.55 -3.42 -9.86
CA SER A 82 -4.87 -2.96 -10.29
C SER A 82 -5.10 -3.27 -11.77
N SER A 83 -6.32 -3.69 -12.09
CA SER A 83 -6.82 -3.76 -13.48
C SER A 83 -7.40 -2.43 -13.96
N LYS A 84 -7.49 -1.41 -13.09
CA LYS A 84 -8.01 -0.08 -13.41
C LYS A 84 -6.88 0.90 -13.65
N VAL A 85 -6.57 1.16 -14.92
CA VAL A 85 -5.55 2.12 -15.35
C VAL A 85 -5.74 3.51 -14.70
N LYS A 86 -6.99 3.95 -14.50
CA LYS A 86 -7.29 5.24 -13.85
C LYS A 86 -6.70 5.35 -12.43
N ASP A 87 -6.66 4.27 -11.66
CA ASP A 87 -6.11 4.28 -10.30
C ASP A 87 -4.57 4.42 -10.31
N HIS A 88 -3.91 3.80 -11.30
CA HIS A 88 -2.48 4.00 -11.54
C HIS A 88 -2.19 5.45 -11.96
N LEU A 89 -2.91 5.99 -12.95
CA LEU A 89 -2.70 7.36 -13.42
C LEU A 89 -2.96 8.39 -12.33
N ALA A 90 -3.95 8.15 -11.47
CA ALA A 90 -4.25 9.02 -10.34
C ALA A 90 -3.07 9.11 -9.36
N THR A 91 -2.33 8.01 -9.13
CA THR A 91 -1.30 7.94 -8.09
C THR A 91 0.12 8.17 -8.61
N LYS A 92 0.39 7.85 -9.88
CA LYS A 92 1.73 7.84 -10.48
C LYS A 92 2.53 9.14 -10.28
N SER A 93 2.03 10.28 -10.76
CA SER A 93 2.80 11.54 -10.77
C SER A 93 3.23 12.01 -9.39
N MET A 94 2.42 11.70 -8.37
CA MET A 94 2.73 12.04 -6.99
C MET A 94 3.76 11.08 -6.40
N ARG A 95 3.65 9.78 -6.71
CA ARG A 95 4.66 8.78 -6.31
C ARG A 95 6.02 9.04 -6.95
N GLU A 96 6.06 9.52 -8.19
CA GLU A 96 7.30 9.92 -8.88
C GLU A 96 8.05 11.05 -8.16
N GLN A 97 7.37 11.87 -7.34
CA GLN A 97 8.01 12.90 -6.52
C GLN A 97 8.74 12.31 -5.30
N LEU A 98 8.32 11.13 -4.83
CA LEU A 98 8.93 10.44 -3.69
C LEU A 98 10.08 9.52 -4.12
N GLY A 99 10.04 9.01 -5.35
CA GLY A 99 11.04 8.08 -5.86
C GLY A 99 10.62 7.40 -7.18
N PRO A 100 11.42 6.43 -7.65
CA PRO A 100 11.14 5.74 -8.91
C PRO A 100 9.79 5.00 -8.86
N VAL A 101 9.06 5.03 -9.97
CA VAL A 101 7.83 4.27 -10.18
C VAL A 101 8.05 3.23 -11.26
N TRP A 102 8.01 1.96 -10.87
CA TRP A 102 8.06 0.84 -11.80
C TRP A 102 6.65 0.40 -12.18
N VAL A 103 6.40 0.33 -13.49
CA VAL A 103 5.17 -0.16 -14.11
C VAL A 103 5.43 -1.47 -14.83
N TRP A 104 4.56 -2.45 -14.57
CA TRP A 104 4.44 -3.70 -15.31
C TRP A 104 2.96 -3.98 -15.60
N ASP A 105 2.62 -3.91 -16.88
CA ASP A 105 1.31 -4.07 -17.47
C ASP A 105 1.41 -5.14 -18.56
N PRO A 106 1.34 -6.43 -18.19
CA PRO A 106 1.49 -7.54 -19.14
C PRO A 106 0.29 -7.66 -20.10
N LEU A 107 -0.85 -7.06 -19.76
CA LEU A 107 -2.07 -7.09 -20.56
C LEU A 107 -2.22 -5.86 -21.47
N GLY A 108 -1.31 -4.88 -21.36
CA GLY A 108 -1.33 -3.66 -22.17
C GLY A 108 -2.53 -2.75 -21.90
N LEU A 109 -3.16 -2.82 -20.72
CA LEU A 109 -4.38 -2.07 -20.41
C LEU A 109 -4.17 -0.55 -20.48
N SER A 110 -2.99 -0.09 -20.09
CA SER A 110 -2.62 1.33 -20.01
C SER A 110 -2.13 1.92 -21.34
N ASN A 111 -1.89 1.09 -22.36
CA ASN A 111 -1.12 1.44 -23.56
C ASN A 111 0.27 2.06 -23.26
N GLY A 112 0.75 1.92 -22.02
CA GLY A 112 2.04 2.42 -21.57
C GLY A 112 3.17 1.42 -21.80
N ARG A 113 4.41 1.88 -21.61
CA ARG A 113 5.59 1.01 -21.67
C ARG A 113 5.85 0.38 -20.31
N ASN A 114 6.14 -0.92 -20.31
CA ASN A 114 6.69 -1.60 -19.13
C ASN A 114 8.08 -1.06 -18.83
N THR A 115 8.29 -0.68 -17.56
CA THR A 115 9.57 -0.14 -17.07
C THR A 115 10.54 -1.23 -16.63
N PHE A 116 10.04 -2.46 -16.43
CA PHE A 116 10.83 -3.63 -16.11
C PHE A 116 10.24 -4.87 -16.79
N ARG A 117 11.03 -5.95 -16.79
CA ARG A 117 10.62 -7.27 -17.25
C ARG A 117 10.57 -8.20 -16.05
N TRP A 118 9.58 -9.08 -16.03
CA TRP A 118 9.45 -10.12 -15.03
C TRP A 118 9.44 -11.47 -15.73
N ASP A 119 10.23 -12.39 -15.19
CA ASP A 119 10.33 -13.77 -15.64
C ASP A 119 10.09 -14.69 -14.43
N PRO A 120 8.94 -15.38 -14.36
CA PRO A 120 8.60 -16.23 -13.22
C PRO A 120 9.44 -17.52 -13.16
N ILE A 121 10.15 -17.91 -14.22
CA ILE A 121 10.94 -19.16 -14.25
C ILE A 121 12.44 -18.94 -14.05
N ARG A 122 12.94 -17.70 -14.08
CA ARG A 122 14.37 -17.37 -13.91
C ARG A 122 14.97 -17.94 -12.61
N GLY A 123 15.86 -18.92 -12.64
CA GLY A 123 16.42 -19.54 -11.42
C GLY A 123 15.75 -20.87 -11.03
N CYS A 124 14.73 -21.32 -11.77
CA CYS A 124 14.09 -22.62 -11.59
C CYS A 124 14.95 -23.80 -12.07
N GLU A 125 16.19 -23.56 -12.53
CA GLU A 125 17.20 -24.61 -12.70
C GLU A 125 17.55 -25.25 -11.34
N VAL A 126 17.35 -24.52 -10.24
CA VAL A 126 17.44 -25.04 -8.86
C VAL A 126 16.10 -25.63 -8.46
N ARG A 127 16.09 -26.93 -8.13
CA ARG A 127 14.89 -27.70 -7.78
C ARG A 127 14.03 -27.03 -6.70
N ASP A 128 14.65 -26.57 -5.61
CA ASP A 128 13.90 -25.98 -4.49
C ASP A 128 13.25 -24.65 -4.88
N VAL A 129 13.94 -23.83 -5.67
CA VAL A 129 13.39 -22.58 -6.24
C VAL A 129 12.21 -22.90 -7.17
N ALA A 130 12.35 -23.93 -8.00
CA ALA A 130 11.28 -24.36 -8.91
C ALA A 130 10.03 -24.82 -8.14
N ILE A 131 10.20 -25.67 -7.12
CA ILE A 131 9.10 -26.15 -6.28
C ILE A 131 8.41 -24.99 -5.57
N GLN A 132 9.18 -24.09 -4.95
CA GLN A 132 8.63 -22.94 -4.23
C GLN A 132 7.87 -22.00 -5.16
N ARG A 133 8.36 -21.73 -6.37
CA ARG A 133 7.65 -20.88 -7.33
C ARG A 133 6.41 -21.54 -7.90
N ALA A 134 6.46 -22.82 -8.23
CA ALA A 134 5.30 -23.56 -8.70
C ALA A 134 4.15 -23.48 -7.69
N ALA A 135 4.44 -23.52 -6.39
CA ALA A 135 3.45 -23.38 -5.32
C ALA A 135 2.73 -22.01 -5.28
N TYR A 136 3.28 -20.96 -5.92
CA TYR A 136 2.63 -19.64 -6.01
C TYR A 136 1.97 -19.37 -7.37
N LEU A 137 2.16 -20.26 -8.36
CA LEU A 137 1.59 -20.12 -9.71
C LEU A 137 0.39 -21.04 -9.96
N LEU A 138 0.18 -22.03 -9.09
CA LEU A 138 -0.93 -22.98 -9.09
C LEU A 138 -2.02 -22.54 -8.11
#